data_AF-A0A1H6MBP3-F1
#
_entry.id   AF-A0A1H6MBP3-F1
#
_cell.length_a   1.000
_cell.length_b   1.000
_cell.length_c   1.000
_cell.angle_alpha   90.00
_cell.angle_beta   90.00
_cell.angle_gamma   90.00
#
_symmetry.space_group_name_H-M   'P 1'
#
loop_
_entity.id
_entity.type
_entity.pdbx_description
1 polymer ?
#
loop_
_entity_poly.entity_id
_entity_poly.type
_entity_poly.pdbx_seq_one_letter_code
_entity_poly.pdbx_strand_id
1 'polypeptide(L)'
;MTQRNITRYTYETTSFQGWRLSICRKWNQFTKYFSDRQYGSEEAAFEAALQMRDKIFEALQKNPSEPRTVFESFKNSGPEKALQSEETVAAKS
;
A
#
# COMPACT_ATOMS: atom_id res chain seq x y z
N MET A 1 -5.87 -15.80 8.37
CA MET A 1 -6.94 -14.77 8.36
C MET A 1 -6.88 -14.08 7.00
N THR A 2 -7.97 -14.01 6.25
CA THR A 2 -8.00 -13.34 4.94
C THR A 2 -8.27 -11.85 5.16
N GLN A 3 -7.24 -11.00 5.04
CA GLN A 3 -7.48 -9.56 5.02
C GLN A 3 -8.22 -9.16 3.74
N ARG A 4 -9.44 -8.65 3.92
CA ARG A 4 -10.28 -8.15 2.82
C ARG A 4 -9.50 -7.09 2.04
N ASN A 5 -9.58 -7.20 0.71
CA ASN A 5 -8.99 -6.25 -0.23
C ASN A 5 -7.45 -6.22 -0.29
N ILE A 6 -6.75 -7.06 0.46
CA ILE A 6 -5.27 -7.17 0.39
C ILE A 6 -4.92 -8.61 0.01
N THR A 7 -4.09 -8.78 -1.01
CA THR A 7 -3.65 -10.09 -1.50
C THR A 7 -2.14 -10.13 -1.58
N ARG A 8 -1.51 -11.16 -1.00
CA ARG A 8 -0.09 -11.43 -1.20
C ARG A 8 0.14 -11.81 -2.66
N TYR A 9 1.11 -11.20 -3.32
CA TYR A 9 1.59 -11.66 -4.63
C TYR A 9 3.04 -12.15 -4.47
N THR A 10 3.27 -13.37 -4.93
CA THR A 10 4.57 -14.02 -4.94
C THR A 10 4.77 -14.64 -6.31
N TYR A 11 5.89 -14.35 -6.96
CA TYR A 11 6.28 -15.03 -8.20
C TYR A 11 7.36 -16.05 -7.86
N GLU A 12 7.20 -17.31 -8.27
CA GLU A 12 8.15 -18.40 -7.96
C GLU A 12 9.56 -18.14 -8.51
N THR A 13 9.64 -17.43 -9.64
CA THR A 13 10.89 -17.22 -10.38
C THR A 13 11.55 -15.87 -10.14
N THR A 14 10.93 -14.99 -9.35
CA THR A 14 11.40 -13.61 -9.17
C THR A 14 11.31 -13.15 -7.73
N SER A 15 12.32 -12.39 -7.29
CA SER A 15 12.39 -11.74 -5.97
C SER A 15 11.34 -10.64 -5.76
N PHE A 16 10.34 -10.54 -6.65
CA PHE A 16 9.25 -9.57 -6.58
C PHE A 16 8.11 -10.17 -5.76
N GLN A 17 8.22 -10.02 -4.46
CA GLN A 17 7.15 -10.33 -3.52
C GLN A 17 6.58 -9.04 -2.93
N GLY A 18 5.32 -9.12 -2.52
CA GLY A 18 4.62 -7.99 -1.91
C GLY A 18 3.14 -8.20 -1.71
N TRP A 19 2.46 -7.09 -1.45
CA TRP A 19 1.04 -7.02 -1.20
C TRP A 19 0.33 -6.15 -2.23
N ARG A 20 -0.80 -6.64 -2.74
CA ARG A 20 -1.68 -5.93 -3.66
C ARG A 20 -2.93 -5.50 -2.91
N LEU A 21 -3.14 -4.19 -2.79
CA LEU A 21 -4.39 -3.61 -2.34
C LEU A 21 -5.32 -3.42 -3.53
N SER A 22 -6.50 -4.04 -3.51
CA SER A 22 -7.53 -3.93 -4.55
C SER A 22 -8.90 -3.62 -3.93
N ILE A 23 -9.42 -2.43 -4.22
CA ILE A 23 -10.72 -1.95 -3.74
C ILE A 23 -11.58 -1.60 -4.95
N CYS A 24 -12.79 -2.17 -5.01
CA CYS A 24 -13.80 -1.84 -6.02
C CYS A 24 -15.03 -1.23 -5.35
N ARG A 25 -15.46 -0.06 -5.82
CA ARG A 25 -16.66 0.63 -5.32
C ARG A 25 -17.34 1.44 -6.41
N LYS A 26 -18.66 1.29 -6.59
CA LYS A 26 -19.47 1.96 -7.62
C LYS A 26 -18.75 2.05 -8.98
N TRP A 27 -18.37 0.89 -9.54
CA TRP A 27 -17.68 0.77 -10.83
C TRP A 27 -16.29 1.41 -10.92
N ASN A 28 -15.76 1.96 -9.83
CA ASN A 28 -14.41 2.47 -9.76
C ASN A 28 -13.51 1.45 -9.06
N GLN A 29 -12.30 1.29 -9.59
CA GLN A 29 -11.29 0.38 -9.06
C GLN A 29 -10.03 1.14 -8.65
N PHE A 30 -9.52 0.78 -7.48
CA PHE A 30 -8.23 1.24 -6.98
C PHE A 30 -7.35 0.02 -6.73
N THR A 31 -6.21 -0.01 -7.42
CA THR A 31 -5.19 -1.04 -7.26
C THR A 31 -3.86 -0.37 -6.97
N LYS A 32 -3.20 -0.77 -5.89
CA LYS A 32 -1.85 -0.34 -5.54
C LYS A 32 -1.02 -1.52 -5.05
N TYR A 33 0.26 -1.52 -5.41
CA TYR A 33 1.21 -2.56 -5.05
C TYR A 33 2.19 -2.04 -4.00
N PHE A 34 2.49 -2.89 -3.03
CA PHE A 34 3.40 -2.64 -1.93
C PHE A 34 4.44 -3.76 -1.96
N SER A 35 5.61 -3.49 -2.53
CA SER A 35 6.67 -4.51 -2.61
C SER A 35 7.44 -4.60 -1.30
N ASP A 36 7.76 -5.82 -0.87
CA ASP A 36 8.58 -6.04 0.33
C ASP A 36 9.93 -5.33 0.20
N ARG A 37 10.52 -5.30 -1.01
CA ARG A 37 11.78 -4.60 -1.28
C ARG A 37 11.68 -3.10 -1.09
N GLN A 38 10.52 -2.51 -1.35
CA GLN A 38 10.30 -1.07 -1.18
C GLN A 38 10.15 -0.69 0.30
N TYR A 39 9.52 -1.56 1.10
CA TYR A 39 9.22 -1.31 2.51
C TYR A 39 10.19 -1.99 3.49
N GLY A 40 11.13 -2.80 2.99
CA GLY A 40 12.15 -3.49 3.77
C GLY A 40 11.74 -4.88 4.27
N SER A 41 10.45 -5.13 4.51
CA SER A 41 9.94 -6.43 4.97
C SER A 41 8.52 -6.71 4.49
N GLU A 42 8.12 -7.98 4.55
CA GLU A 42 6.73 -8.41 4.31
C GLU A 42 5.75 -7.73 5.26
N GLU A 43 6.10 -7.62 6.54
CA GLU A 43 5.28 -6.99 7.57
C GLU A 43 5.12 -5.49 7.32
N ALA A 44 6.21 -4.79 6.98
CA ALA A 44 6.16 -3.35 6.70
C ALA A 44 5.33 -3.05 5.43
N ALA A 45 5.49 -3.86 4.38
CA ALA A 45 4.68 -3.74 3.17
C ALA A 45 3.19 -4.05 3.45
N PHE A 46 2.92 -5.01 4.33
CA PHE A 46 1.58 -5.37 4.75
C PHE A 46 0.91 -4.26 5.56
N GLU A 47 1.63 -3.69 6.52
CA GLU A 47 1.16 -2.59 7.34
C GLU A 47 0.88 -1.34 6.50
N ALA A 48 1.78 -1.00 5.57
CA ALA A 48 1.55 0.10 4.63
C ALA A 48 0.28 -0.11 3.79
N ALA A 49 0.04 -1.33 3.32
CA ALA A 49 -1.18 -1.68 2.60
C ALA A 49 -2.44 -1.53 3.47
N LEU A 50 -2.37 -1.93 4.75
CA LEU A 50 -3.46 -1.77 5.73
C LEU A 50 -3.77 -0.31 6.02
N GLN A 51 -2.75 0.49 6.33
CA GLN A 51 -2.94 1.91 6.62
C GLN A 51 -3.55 2.64 5.42
N MET A 52 -3.09 2.32 4.21
CA MET A 52 -3.65 2.88 2.98
C MET A 52 -5.13 2.47 2.80
N ARG A 53 -5.43 1.19 3.01
CA ARG A 53 -6.79 0.64 2.94
C ARG A 53 -7.71 1.41 3.89
N ASP A 54 -7.32 1.57 5.15
CA ASP A 54 -8.16 2.19 6.18
C ASP A 54 -8.43 3.66 5.90
N LYS A 55 -7.41 4.40 5.45
CA LYS A 55 -7.57 5.79 4.98
C LYS A 55 -8.54 5.90 3.80
N ILE A 56 -8.47 4.97 2.84
CA ILE A 56 -9.40 4.92 1.71
C ILE A 56 -10.82 4.62 2.19
N PHE A 57 -11.02 3.64 3.08
CA PHE A 57 -12.34 3.34 3.61
C PHE A 57 -12.93 4.51 4.39
N GLU A 58 -12.13 5.19 5.22
CA GLU A 58 -12.57 6.36 5.97
C GLU A 58 -12.99 7.50 5.02
N ALA A 59 -12.20 7.75 3.97
CA ALA A 59 -12.53 8.75 2.95
C ALA A 59 -13.78 8.37 2.15
N LEU A 60 -13.96 7.09 1.84
CA LEU A 60 -15.18 6.57 1.19
C LEU A 60 -16.41 6.64 2.09
N GLN A 61 -16.25 6.52 3.42
CA GLN A 61 -17.34 6.70 4.38
C GLN A 61 -17.77 8.17 4.45
N LYS A 62 -16.80 9.11 4.44
CA LYS A 62 -17.08 10.55 4.41
C LYS A 62 -17.73 10.99 3.10
N ASN A 63 -17.25 10.46 1.97
CA ASN A 63 -17.71 10.82 0.62
C ASN A 63 -18.19 9.59 -0.18
N PRO A 64 -19.35 9.00 0.17
CA PRO A 64 -19.83 7.76 -0.46
C PRO A 64 -20.28 7.94 -1.91
N SER A 65 -20.51 9.18 -2.34
CA SER A 65 -20.99 9.52 -3.69
C SER A 65 -19.88 9.58 -4.73
N GLU A 66 -18.64 9.90 -4.34
CA GLU A 66 -17.54 10.19 -5.27
C GLU A 66 -16.30 9.33 -4.99
N PRO A 67 -16.39 8.00 -5.14
CA PRO A 67 -15.24 7.11 -4.91
C PRO A 67 -14.08 7.37 -5.88
N ARG A 68 -14.37 7.88 -7.08
CA ARG A 68 -13.35 8.22 -8.08
C ARG A 68 -12.38 9.29 -7.57
N THR A 69 -12.93 10.39 -7.06
CA THR A 69 -12.15 11.53 -6.52
C THR A 69 -11.27 11.08 -5.35
N VAL A 70 -11.84 10.26 -4.45
CA VAL A 70 -11.09 9.64 -3.34
C VAL A 70 -9.94 8.78 -3.88
N PHE A 71 -10.20 7.90 -4.83
CA PHE A 71 -9.14 7.06 -5.39
C PHE A 71 -8.06 7.85 -6.13
N GLU A 72 -8.43 8.93 -6.83
CA GLU A 72 -7.48 9.80 -7.52
C GLU A 72 -6.56 10.55 -6.54
N SER A 73 -7.07 11.03 -5.39
CA SER A 73 -6.22 11.67 -4.37
C SER A 73 -5.16 10.72 -3.82
N PHE A 74 -5.52 9.44 -3.64
CA PHE A 74 -4.62 8.39 -3.14
C PHE A 74 -3.66 7.81 -4.21
N LYS A 75 -3.96 8.00 -5.50
CA LYS A 75 -3.04 7.69 -6.62
C LYS A 75 -2.01 8.79 -6.81
N ASN A 76 -2.43 10.04 -6.68
CA ASN A 76 -1.58 11.21 -6.89
C ASN A 76 -0.66 11.51 -5.69
N SER A 77 -1.00 11.02 -4.49
CA SER A 77 0.00 10.81 -3.44
C SER A 77 0.95 9.70 -3.90
N GLY A 78 2.03 10.09 -4.57
CA GLY A 78 3.15 9.22 -4.90
C GLY A 78 3.70 8.53 -3.65
N PRO A 79 4.67 7.63 -3.78
CA PRO A 79 5.36 7.05 -2.63
C PRO A 79 6.22 8.14 -1.97
N GLU A 80 5.60 9.07 -1.26
CA GLU A 80 6.29 10.04 -0.43
C GLU A 80 6.79 9.29 0.80
N LYS A 81 8.02 8.78 0.66
CA LYS A 81 8.98 8.46 1.72
C LYS A 81 8.38 7.86 3.00
N ALA A 82 8.03 6.58 2.96
CA ALA A 82 7.98 5.76 4.17
C ALA A 82 9.30 4.97 4.31
N LEU A 83 10.41 5.69 4.52
CA LEU A 83 11.64 5.32 5.28
C LEU A 83 12.82 6.22 4.86
N GLN A 84 13.10 7.25 5.65
CA GLN A 84 14.43 7.86 5.78
C GLN A 84 14.68 8.12 7.27
N SER A 85 15.23 7.11 7.96
CA SER A 85 15.90 7.08 9.28
C SER A 85 15.65 5.67 9.87
N GLU A 86 16.57 4.77 10.15
CA GLU A 86 18.00 4.73 10.53
C GLU A 86 18.61 3.50 9.82
N GLU A 87 19.77 3.53 9.19
CA GLU A 87 21.09 3.46 9.81
C GLU A 87 22.11 4.16 8.90
N THR A 88 22.72 5.22 9.41
CA THR A 88 24.01 5.71 8.93
C THR A 88 24.92 5.84 10.15
N VAL A 89 25.26 4.71 10.78
CA VAL A 89 26.35 4.64 11.75
C VAL A 89 27.01 3.27 11.68
N ALA A 90 27.97 3.07 10.77
CA ALA A 90 29.07 2.11 10.94
C ALA A 90 30.08 2.22 9.78
N ALA A 91 30.72 3.38 9.63
CA ALA A 91 31.93 3.49 8.83
C ALA A 91 32.82 4.61 9.37
N LYS A 92 33.45 4.34 10.52
CA LYS A 92 34.81 4.80 10.86
C LYS A 92 35.15 4.37 12.29
N SER A 93 35.99 3.35 12.43
CA SER A 93 37.07 3.25 13.40
C SER A 93 38.02 2.16 12.92
#